data_AF-A0AAD5JSQ3-F1
#
_entry.id   AF-A0AAD5JSQ3-F1
#
_cell.length_a   1.000
_cell.length_b   1.000
_cell.length_c   1.000
_cell.angle_alpha   90.00
_cell.angle_beta   90.00
_cell.angle_gamma   90.00
#
_symmetry.space_group_name_H-M   'P 1'
#
loop_
_entity.id
_entity.type
_entity.pdbx_description
1 polymer ?
#
loop_
_entity_poly.entity_id
_entity_poly.type
_entity_poly.pdbx_seq_one_letter_code
_entity_poly.pdbx_strand_id
1 'polypeptide(L)'
;MLGVVRKQTFKVLQKNLPAVYKYNEVVSSRLGGAAPVIWNLFKDILCKMEGMATNNDTNITRVLFCGPYFPSSHIYTKEYLQNYPFIQVDDVPLADVPEVIANYHLCVVKSMQLNSNVISRAKQMKLIMQYGVGLEGVDIDAATNSGIKVARIPGDVTGNAASCAEMAIYLMLGLLRKQNEMQIAVKQKKLGEPIGETLLGKTVYIMGFGNIGVHLAKRLRPFGVKIIATKRSWASHNEVSSQSNALPVENGIIDDLVDEKGIHEDSHKFASKADIVVCCLILNKETVGIVNRSFISSMKEGSLLVNIARGGILDYEAVAHYLECGHLGGLGIDVAWTEPFNPDDPILKFNNVIITPHVAGVTEHSYRSMAKVVGDVARQLHAGTPLTGIEFVN
;
A
#
# COMPACT_ATOMS: atom_id res chain seq x y z
N MET A 1 -29.38 -19.36 2.28
CA MET A 1 -30.71 -20.03 2.31
C MET A 1 -31.80 -19.30 1.52
N LEU A 2 -31.87 -17.96 1.48
CA LEU A 2 -32.89 -17.21 0.72
C LEU A 2 -32.81 -17.31 -0.83
N GLY A 3 -31.64 -17.61 -1.39
CA GLY A 3 -31.46 -17.76 -2.85
C GLY A 3 -32.00 -19.07 -3.43
N VAL A 4 -32.02 -20.15 -2.64
CA VAL A 4 -32.54 -21.46 -3.06
C VAL A 4 -34.07 -21.46 -3.09
N VAL A 5 -34.69 -20.79 -2.10
CA VAL A 5 -36.14 -20.61 -2.00
C VAL A 5 -36.67 -19.84 -3.22
N ARG A 6 -36.01 -18.75 -3.65
CA ARG A 6 -36.44 -17.96 -4.83
C ARG A 6 -36.35 -18.74 -6.16
N LYS A 7 -35.32 -19.57 -6.35
CA LYS A 7 -35.18 -20.41 -7.56
C LYS A 7 -36.23 -21.53 -7.62
N GLN A 8 -36.60 -22.10 -6.47
CA GLN A 8 -37.68 -23.10 -6.40
C GLN A 8 -39.06 -22.48 -6.65
N THR A 9 -39.34 -21.30 -6.09
CA THR A 9 -40.62 -20.59 -6.33
C THR A 9 -40.81 -20.20 -7.80
N PHE A 10 -39.75 -19.77 -8.48
CA PHE A 10 -39.82 -19.40 -9.91
C PHE A 10 -40.05 -20.61 -10.83
N LYS A 11 -39.41 -21.75 -10.55
CA LYS A 11 -39.67 -23.01 -11.27
C LYS A 11 -41.08 -23.55 -11.05
N VAL A 12 -41.64 -23.38 -9.85
CA VAL A 12 -43.03 -23.77 -9.56
C VAL A 12 -44.03 -22.89 -10.32
N LEU A 13 -43.75 -21.58 -10.46
CA LEU A 13 -44.58 -20.67 -11.25
C LEU A 13 -44.52 -21.00 -12.76
N GLN A 14 -43.33 -21.25 -13.31
CA GLN A 14 -43.16 -21.64 -14.73
C GLN A 14 -43.82 -22.98 -15.06
N LYS A 15 -43.77 -23.97 -14.16
CA LYS A 15 -44.38 -25.29 -14.36
C LYS A 15 -45.91 -25.25 -14.33
N ASN A 16 -46.49 -24.28 -13.62
CA ASN A 16 -47.94 -24.11 -13.49
C ASN A 16 -48.52 -23.08 -14.48
N LEU A 17 -47.70 -22.33 -15.20
CA LEU A 17 -48.13 -21.38 -16.23
C LEU A 17 -49.15 -21.99 -17.23
N PRO A 18 -48.93 -23.20 -17.78
CA PRO A 18 -49.88 -23.83 -18.70
C PRO A 18 -51.26 -24.14 -18.07
N ALA A 19 -51.28 -24.44 -16.77
CA ALA A 19 -52.52 -24.67 -16.02
C ALA A 19 -53.27 -23.36 -15.74
N VAL A 20 -52.54 -22.26 -15.52
CA VAL A 20 -53.09 -20.90 -15.37
C VAL A 20 -53.66 -20.39 -16.71
N TYR A 21 -53.02 -20.70 -17.84
CA TYR A 21 -53.56 -20.43 -19.18
C TYR A 21 -54.89 -21.15 -19.43
N LYS A 22 -54.98 -22.45 -19.08
CA LYS A 22 -56.22 -23.24 -19.20
C LYS A 22 -57.34 -22.78 -18.27
N TYR A 23 -57.00 -22.30 -17.06
CA TYR A 23 -57.99 -21.79 -16.11
C TYR A 23 -58.60 -20.46 -16.59
N ASN A 24 -57.84 -19.63 -17.31
CA ASN A 24 -58.32 -18.33 -17.79
C ASN A 24 -59.22 -18.40 -19.03
N GLU A 25 -59.04 -19.38 -19.93
CA GLU A 25 -60.01 -19.62 -21.02
C GLU A 25 -61.40 -19.98 -20.49
N VAL A 26 -61.46 -20.73 -19.38
CA VAL A 26 -62.74 -21.10 -18.74
C VAL A 26 -63.37 -19.91 -18.03
N VAL A 27 -62.58 -19.07 -17.35
CA VAL A 27 -63.09 -17.89 -16.62
C VAL A 27 -63.50 -16.74 -17.55
N SER A 28 -62.83 -16.58 -18.71
CA SER A 28 -63.21 -15.61 -19.75
C SER A 28 -64.61 -15.85 -20.34
N SER A 29 -65.13 -17.08 -20.27
CA SER A 29 -66.47 -17.42 -20.77
C SER A 29 -67.61 -17.07 -19.80
N ARG A 30 -67.30 -16.71 -18.53
CA ARG A 30 -68.31 -16.50 -17.48
C ARG A 30 -68.31 -15.11 -16.84
N LEU A 31 -67.32 -14.27 -17.11
CA LEU A 31 -67.25 -12.91 -16.54
C LEU A 31 -67.11 -11.89 -17.67
N GLY A 32 -68.24 -11.25 -18.00
CA GLY A 32 -68.27 -10.15 -18.96
C GLY A 32 -67.39 -8.97 -18.52
N GLY A 33 -66.77 -8.32 -19.51
CA GLY A 33 -66.19 -6.97 -19.44
C GLY A 33 -64.86 -6.80 -18.69
N ALA A 34 -64.59 -7.52 -17.59
CA ALA A 34 -63.46 -7.22 -16.71
C ALA A 34 -62.22 -8.12 -16.89
N ALA A 35 -62.36 -9.28 -17.54
CA ALA A 35 -61.26 -10.23 -17.76
C ALA A 35 -60.09 -9.69 -18.62
N PRO A 36 -60.29 -8.88 -19.67
CA PRO A 36 -59.18 -8.40 -20.52
C PRO A 36 -58.24 -7.43 -19.79
N VAL A 37 -58.77 -6.62 -18.86
CA VAL A 37 -58.01 -5.59 -18.15
C VAL A 37 -57.07 -6.20 -17.13
N ILE A 38 -57.55 -7.19 -16.37
CA ILE A 38 -56.74 -7.92 -15.38
C ILE A 38 -55.67 -8.76 -16.09
N TRP A 39 -56.00 -9.34 -17.25
CA TRP A 39 -55.03 -10.10 -18.05
C TRP A 39 -53.94 -9.23 -18.66
N ASN A 40 -54.28 -8.04 -19.17
CA ASN A 40 -53.29 -7.09 -19.66
C ASN A 40 -52.37 -6.58 -18.55
N LEU A 41 -52.91 -6.32 -17.35
CA LEU A 41 -52.10 -5.95 -16.19
C LEU A 41 -51.15 -7.09 -15.76
N PHE A 42 -51.61 -8.35 -15.83
CA PHE A 42 -50.78 -9.51 -15.52
C PHE A 42 -49.70 -9.77 -16.57
N LYS A 43 -50.02 -9.57 -17.86
CA LYS A 43 -49.06 -9.60 -18.97
C LYS A 43 -48.03 -8.48 -18.85
N ASP A 44 -48.42 -7.27 -18.48
CA ASP A 44 -47.50 -6.16 -18.27
C ASP A 44 -46.56 -6.41 -17.08
N ILE A 45 -47.06 -7.04 -16.01
CA ILE A 45 -46.23 -7.47 -14.88
C ILE A 45 -45.27 -8.58 -15.30
N LEU A 46 -45.72 -9.58 -16.07
CA LEU A 46 -44.86 -10.64 -16.61
C LEU A 46 -43.82 -10.11 -17.61
N CYS A 47 -44.18 -9.20 -18.51
CA CYS A 47 -43.25 -8.52 -19.42
C CYS A 47 -42.29 -7.58 -18.68
N LYS A 48 -42.72 -6.92 -17.59
CA LYS A 48 -41.80 -6.18 -16.71
C LYS A 48 -40.86 -7.13 -15.95
N MET A 49 -41.33 -8.29 -15.52
CA MET A 49 -40.51 -9.30 -14.84
C MET A 49 -39.55 -10.02 -15.81
N GLU A 50 -39.95 -10.27 -17.05
CA GLU A 50 -39.09 -10.79 -18.13
C GLU A 50 -38.11 -9.71 -18.62
N GLY A 51 -38.55 -8.46 -18.77
CA GLY A 51 -37.69 -7.31 -19.08
C GLY A 51 -36.67 -6.99 -17.97
N MET A 52 -37.01 -7.26 -16.70
CA MET A 52 -36.08 -7.21 -15.57
C MET A 52 -35.15 -8.44 -15.51
N ALA A 53 -35.52 -9.55 -16.16
CA ALA A 53 -34.68 -10.74 -16.27
C ALA A 53 -33.74 -10.71 -17.49
N THR A 54 -34.09 -9.96 -18.55
CA THR A 54 -33.29 -9.84 -19.78
C THR A 54 -32.38 -8.61 -19.84
N ASN A 55 -32.39 -7.75 -18.81
CA ASN A 55 -31.46 -6.62 -18.65
C ASN A 55 -30.48 -6.81 -17.47
N ASN A 56 -30.09 -8.05 -17.21
CA ASN A 56 -29.21 -8.40 -16.10
C ASN A 56 -27.77 -8.72 -16.56
N ASP A 57 -27.27 -7.99 -17.57
CA ASP A 57 -25.85 -7.65 -17.57
C ASP A 57 -25.65 -6.63 -16.45
N THR A 58 -25.53 -7.13 -15.22
CA THR A 58 -25.10 -6.31 -14.09
C THR A 58 -23.78 -5.67 -14.51
N ASN A 59 -23.74 -4.34 -14.60
CA ASN A 59 -22.55 -3.57 -14.94
C ASN A 59 -21.48 -3.78 -13.85
N ILE A 60 -20.74 -4.89 -13.91
CA ILE A 60 -19.79 -5.29 -12.87
C ILE A 60 -18.52 -4.44 -13.01
N THR A 61 -18.16 -3.73 -11.94
CA THR A 61 -16.86 -3.07 -11.86
C THR A 61 -15.82 -4.08 -11.40
N ARG A 62 -14.80 -4.30 -12.24
CA ARG A 62 -13.74 -5.27 -11.99
C ARG A 62 -12.47 -4.60 -11.47
N VAL A 63 -11.99 -5.09 -10.34
CA VAL A 63 -10.79 -4.64 -9.62
C VAL A 63 -9.73 -5.75 -9.70
N LEU A 64 -8.57 -5.43 -10.26
CA LEU A 64 -7.45 -6.35 -10.42
C LEU A 64 -6.40 -6.10 -9.33
N PHE A 65 -6.00 -7.15 -8.61
CA PHE A 65 -4.75 -7.16 -7.84
C PHE A 65 -3.71 -8.03 -8.54
N CYS A 66 -2.49 -7.50 -8.69
CA CYS A 66 -1.42 -8.16 -9.44
C CYS A 66 -0.48 -8.96 -8.53
N GLY A 67 -0.46 -10.29 -8.68
CA GLY A 67 0.53 -11.21 -8.10
C GLY A 67 0.23 -11.75 -6.70
N PRO A 68 1.04 -12.71 -6.22
CA PRO A 68 0.77 -13.43 -4.98
C PRO A 68 1.21 -12.69 -3.70
N TYR A 69 2.10 -11.70 -3.82
CA TYR A 69 2.69 -11.01 -2.66
C TYR A 69 1.70 -10.06 -1.99
N PHE A 70 1.92 -9.78 -0.70
CA PHE A 70 1.06 -8.95 0.15
C PHE A 70 -0.42 -9.39 0.14
N PRO A 71 -0.74 -10.64 0.47
CA PRO A 71 -2.07 -11.20 0.27
C PRO A 71 -3.17 -10.46 1.06
N SER A 72 -2.86 -9.93 2.24
CA SER A 72 -3.81 -9.19 3.06
C SER A 72 -4.43 -7.97 2.36
N SER A 73 -3.76 -7.42 1.33
CA SER A 73 -4.31 -6.30 0.53
C SER A 73 -5.64 -6.67 -0.13
N HIS A 74 -5.63 -7.68 -1.00
CA HIS A 74 -6.83 -8.12 -1.72
C HIS A 74 -7.81 -8.87 -0.82
N ILE A 75 -7.33 -9.58 0.22
CA ILE A 75 -8.19 -10.26 1.20
C ILE A 75 -9.04 -9.23 1.96
N TYR A 76 -8.43 -8.19 2.53
CA TYR A 76 -9.17 -7.17 3.27
C TYR A 76 -10.03 -6.29 2.35
N THR A 77 -9.61 -6.07 1.11
CA THR A 77 -10.46 -5.37 0.13
C THR A 77 -11.69 -6.21 -0.25
N LYS A 78 -11.54 -7.53 -0.44
CA LYS A 78 -12.68 -8.45 -0.65
C LYS A 78 -13.62 -8.46 0.56
N GLU A 79 -13.07 -8.52 1.78
CA GLU A 79 -13.84 -8.45 3.03
C GLU A 79 -14.63 -7.14 3.13
N TYR A 80 -13.99 -6.00 2.85
CA TYR A 80 -14.64 -4.69 2.84
C TYR A 80 -15.78 -4.61 1.80
N LEU A 81 -15.57 -5.23 0.64
CA LEU A 81 -16.51 -5.20 -0.49
C LEU A 81 -17.57 -6.32 -0.46
N GLN A 82 -17.60 -7.17 0.56
CA GLN A 82 -18.48 -8.36 0.61
C GLN A 82 -19.98 -8.07 0.39
N ASN A 83 -20.44 -6.87 0.75
CA ASN A 83 -21.82 -6.42 0.60
C ASN A 83 -22.10 -5.67 -0.72
N TYR A 84 -21.13 -5.63 -1.63
CA TYR A 84 -21.19 -4.93 -2.92
C TYR A 84 -21.05 -5.92 -4.08
N PRO A 85 -22.07 -6.74 -4.38
CA PRO A 85 -21.97 -7.85 -5.34
C PRO A 85 -21.74 -7.42 -6.80
N PHE A 86 -21.85 -6.12 -7.09
CA PHE A 86 -21.57 -5.50 -8.39
C PHE A 86 -20.09 -5.06 -8.54
N ILE A 87 -19.25 -5.28 -7.52
CA ILE A 87 -17.81 -5.07 -7.58
C ILE A 87 -17.12 -6.43 -7.43
N GLN A 88 -16.37 -6.82 -8.46
CA GLN A 88 -15.60 -8.06 -8.46
C GLN A 88 -14.13 -7.74 -8.23
N VAL A 89 -13.54 -8.37 -7.21
CA VAL A 89 -12.11 -8.25 -6.91
C VAL A 89 -11.44 -9.56 -7.26
N ASP A 90 -10.51 -9.52 -8.20
CA ASP A 90 -9.73 -10.67 -8.62
C ASP A 90 -8.26 -10.44 -8.26
N ASP A 91 -7.58 -11.49 -7.78
CA ASP A 91 -6.13 -11.54 -7.67
C ASP A 91 -5.60 -12.48 -8.76
N VAL A 92 -4.67 -11.99 -9.56
CA VAL A 92 -4.19 -12.69 -10.75
C VAL A 92 -2.67 -12.87 -10.68
N PRO A 93 -2.13 -14.07 -10.96
CA PRO A 93 -0.69 -14.28 -11.04
C PRO A 93 -0.02 -13.28 -12.00
N LEU A 94 1.20 -12.83 -11.66
CA LEU A 94 1.90 -11.77 -12.42
C LEU A 94 2.04 -12.10 -13.91
N ALA A 95 2.26 -13.37 -14.24
CA ALA A 95 2.43 -13.83 -15.63
C ALA A 95 1.14 -13.75 -16.45
N ASP A 96 -0.03 -13.83 -15.81
CA ASP A 96 -1.34 -13.88 -16.48
C ASP A 96 -1.97 -12.49 -16.61
N VAL A 97 -1.49 -11.50 -15.83
CA VAL A 97 -1.99 -10.12 -15.87
C VAL A 97 -2.05 -9.55 -17.30
N PRO A 98 -1.01 -9.68 -18.15
CA PRO A 98 -1.05 -9.14 -19.51
C PRO A 98 -2.16 -9.73 -20.40
N GLU A 99 -2.68 -10.92 -20.08
CA GLU A 99 -3.71 -11.60 -20.86
C GLU A 99 -5.13 -11.21 -20.42
N VAL A 100 -5.29 -10.76 -19.17
CA VAL A 100 -6.62 -10.47 -18.60
C VAL A 100 -6.88 -8.99 -18.31
N ILE A 101 -5.84 -8.14 -18.26
CA ILE A 101 -5.93 -6.73 -17.84
C ILE A 101 -6.92 -5.91 -18.68
N ALA A 102 -7.19 -6.31 -19.92
CA ALA A 102 -8.16 -5.66 -20.81
C ALA A 102 -9.59 -5.61 -20.23
N ASN A 103 -9.93 -6.53 -19.33
CA ASN A 103 -11.26 -6.70 -18.75
C ASN A 103 -11.47 -5.94 -17.42
N TYR A 104 -10.48 -5.17 -16.96
CA TYR A 104 -10.52 -4.53 -15.65
C TYR A 104 -10.66 -3.01 -15.74
N HIS A 105 -11.29 -2.43 -14.71
CA HIS A 105 -11.59 -1.00 -14.60
C HIS A 105 -10.65 -0.30 -13.62
N LEU A 106 -10.23 -1.02 -12.58
CA LEU A 106 -9.28 -0.59 -11.55
C LEU A 106 -8.17 -1.64 -11.44
N CYS A 107 -6.92 -1.21 -11.55
CA CYS A 107 -5.76 -2.04 -11.25
C CYS A 107 -5.10 -1.55 -9.97
N VAL A 108 -4.97 -2.43 -8.97
CA VAL A 108 -4.30 -2.19 -7.71
C VAL A 108 -2.92 -2.82 -7.75
N VAL A 109 -1.91 -1.96 -7.88
CA VAL A 109 -0.50 -2.35 -8.02
C VAL A 109 0.09 -2.58 -6.65
N LYS A 110 0.87 -3.67 -6.54
CA LYS A 110 1.64 -4.03 -5.35
C LYS A 110 3.12 -3.95 -5.67
N SER A 111 3.65 -5.03 -6.26
CA SER A 111 5.05 -5.18 -6.65
C SER A 111 5.24 -5.46 -8.16
N MET A 112 4.17 -5.39 -8.95
CA MET A 112 4.25 -5.64 -10.39
C MET A 112 4.81 -4.43 -11.14
N GLN A 113 5.65 -4.69 -12.13
CA GLN A 113 6.08 -3.72 -13.13
C GLN A 113 5.00 -3.61 -14.23
N LEU A 114 4.20 -2.55 -14.20
CA LEU A 114 3.26 -2.16 -15.25
C LEU A 114 3.96 -1.24 -16.25
N ASN A 115 4.67 -1.83 -17.20
CA ASN A 115 5.28 -1.11 -18.31
C ASN A 115 4.27 -0.78 -19.43
N SER A 116 4.70 0.02 -20.40
CA SER A 116 3.90 0.42 -21.57
C SER A 116 3.25 -0.75 -22.33
N ASN A 117 3.93 -1.89 -22.48
CA ASN A 117 3.37 -3.05 -23.16
C ASN A 117 2.12 -3.59 -22.42
N VAL A 118 2.20 -3.76 -21.10
CA VAL A 118 1.05 -4.23 -20.30
C VAL A 118 -0.06 -3.19 -20.28
N ILE A 119 0.28 -1.91 -20.08
CA ILE A 119 -0.70 -0.81 -20.03
C ILE A 119 -1.47 -0.69 -21.35
N SER A 120 -0.82 -0.84 -22.50
CA SER A 120 -1.46 -0.71 -23.82
C SER A 120 -2.60 -1.73 -24.07
N ARG A 121 -2.61 -2.84 -23.31
CA ARG A 121 -3.64 -3.88 -23.36
C ARG A 121 -4.87 -3.55 -22.51
N ALA A 122 -4.79 -2.58 -21.61
CA ALA A 122 -5.81 -2.28 -20.59
C ALA A 122 -6.99 -1.45 -21.16
N LYS A 123 -7.81 -2.05 -22.04
CA LYS A 123 -8.83 -1.34 -22.84
C LYS A 123 -9.97 -0.69 -22.04
N GLN A 124 -10.35 -1.24 -20.89
CA GLN A 124 -11.44 -0.72 -20.05
C GLN A 124 -10.95 0.07 -18.84
N MET A 125 -9.63 0.11 -18.64
CA MET A 125 -9.02 0.65 -17.43
C MET A 125 -9.32 2.13 -17.25
N LYS A 126 -9.71 2.51 -16.04
CA LYS A 126 -9.96 3.90 -15.64
C LYS A 126 -8.90 4.40 -14.67
N LEU A 127 -8.42 3.52 -13.79
CA LEU A 127 -7.48 3.88 -12.74
C LEU A 127 -6.46 2.76 -12.50
N ILE A 128 -5.18 3.13 -12.47
CA ILE A 128 -4.10 2.35 -11.87
C ILE A 128 -3.80 3.00 -10.53
N MET A 129 -3.80 2.21 -9.45
CA MET A 129 -3.61 2.71 -8.10
C MET A 129 -2.57 1.89 -7.37
N GLN A 130 -1.58 2.55 -6.77
CA GLN A 130 -0.65 1.87 -5.87
C GLN A 130 -1.33 1.52 -4.54
N TYR A 131 -1.16 0.28 -4.09
CA TYR A 131 -1.44 -0.12 -2.71
C TYR A 131 -0.32 0.39 -1.79
N GLY A 132 -0.45 1.63 -1.32
CA GLY A 132 0.59 2.35 -0.59
C GLY A 132 1.06 3.59 -1.36
N VAL A 133 2.35 3.94 -1.24
CA VAL A 133 2.87 5.27 -1.67
C VAL A 133 3.79 5.22 -2.91
N GLY A 134 4.61 4.17 -3.06
CA GLY A 134 5.66 4.12 -4.10
C GLY A 134 5.14 3.74 -5.49
N LEU A 135 5.54 4.48 -6.52
CA LEU A 135 5.03 4.34 -7.89
C LEU A 135 6.08 3.83 -8.88
N GLU A 136 7.19 3.30 -8.37
CA GLU A 136 8.35 2.91 -9.16
C GLU A 136 8.05 1.78 -10.15
N GLY A 137 6.99 1.01 -9.90
CA GLY A 137 6.52 -0.07 -10.76
C GLY A 137 5.55 0.35 -11.86
N VAL A 138 5.19 1.62 -12.00
CA VAL A 138 4.18 2.08 -12.96
C VAL A 138 4.77 3.06 -13.97
N ASP A 139 4.63 2.74 -15.26
CA ASP A 139 4.95 3.67 -16.34
C ASP A 139 3.83 4.72 -16.46
N ILE A 140 4.02 5.83 -15.75
CA ILE A 140 3.04 6.92 -15.64
C ILE A 140 2.81 7.60 -16.99
N ASP A 141 3.86 7.75 -17.81
CA ASP A 141 3.74 8.38 -19.13
C ASP A 141 2.90 7.50 -20.07
N ALA A 142 3.13 6.19 -20.08
CA ALA A 142 2.31 5.25 -20.85
C ALA A 142 0.84 5.22 -20.39
N ALA A 143 0.60 5.27 -19.07
CA ALA A 143 -0.75 5.38 -18.53
C ALA A 143 -1.45 6.67 -18.99
N THR A 144 -0.75 7.80 -18.89
CA THR A 144 -1.24 9.12 -19.33
C THR A 144 -1.61 9.12 -20.81
N ASN A 145 -0.72 8.63 -21.67
CA ASN A 145 -0.95 8.52 -23.12
C ASN A 145 -2.11 7.57 -23.48
N SER A 146 -2.43 6.63 -22.59
CA SER A 146 -3.57 5.72 -22.74
C SER A 146 -4.86 6.26 -22.13
N GLY A 147 -4.86 7.49 -21.60
CA GLY A 147 -6.02 8.10 -20.93
C GLY A 147 -6.36 7.46 -19.58
N ILE A 148 -5.42 6.74 -18.98
CA ILE A 148 -5.59 6.03 -17.70
C ILE A 148 -5.01 6.90 -16.58
N LYS A 149 -5.82 7.12 -15.54
CA LYS A 149 -5.35 7.84 -14.35
C LYS A 149 -4.47 6.96 -13.48
N VAL A 150 -3.49 7.58 -12.84
CA VAL A 150 -2.58 6.98 -11.87
C VAL A 150 -2.75 7.69 -10.54
N ALA A 151 -2.93 6.91 -9.48
CA ALA A 151 -3.03 7.44 -8.14
C ALA A 151 -2.30 6.56 -7.12
N ARG A 152 -2.13 7.09 -5.92
CA ARG A 152 -1.62 6.37 -4.76
C ARG A 152 -2.46 6.65 -3.52
N ILE A 153 -2.29 5.84 -2.50
CA ILE A 153 -2.91 6.07 -1.20
C ILE A 153 -2.04 7.09 -0.44
N PRO A 154 -2.61 8.18 0.12
CA PRO A 154 -1.85 9.15 0.90
C PRO A 154 -1.15 8.49 2.10
N GLY A 155 0.12 8.84 2.32
CA GLY A 155 0.98 8.11 3.26
C GLY A 155 0.68 8.33 4.74
N ASP A 156 -0.06 9.38 5.08
CA ASP A 156 -0.39 9.83 6.45
C ASP A 156 -1.79 9.39 6.93
N VAL A 157 -2.72 9.07 6.02
CA VAL A 157 -4.12 8.80 6.38
C VAL A 157 -4.43 7.34 6.75
N THR A 158 -3.48 6.42 6.54
CA THR A 158 -3.70 4.97 6.72
C THR A 158 -2.91 4.36 7.86
N GLY A 159 -2.18 5.16 8.66
CA GLY A 159 -1.28 4.64 9.69
C GLY A 159 -0.04 3.91 9.14
N ASN A 160 0.13 3.85 7.81
CA ASN A 160 1.31 3.24 7.18
C ASN A 160 2.60 3.93 7.63
N ALA A 161 2.65 5.27 7.62
CA ALA A 161 3.82 6.01 8.06
C ALA A 161 4.20 5.75 9.54
N ALA A 162 3.19 5.61 10.41
CA ALA A 162 3.38 5.25 11.81
C ALA A 162 3.95 3.83 11.96
N SER A 163 3.38 2.86 11.23
CA SER A 163 3.83 1.47 11.17
C SER A 163 5.29 1.37 10.71
N CYS A 164 5.66 2.09 9.64
CA CYS A 164 7.03 2.10 9.14
C CYS A 164 8.00 2.72 10.16
N ALA A 165 7.61 3.81 10.83
CA ALA A 165 8.41 4.42 11.89
C ALA A 165 8.64 3.45 13.07
N GLU A 166 7.64 2.65 13.45
CA GLU A 166 7.78 1.60 14.47
C GLU A 166 8.75 0.51 14.04
N MET A 167 8.73 0.10 12.77
CA MET A 167 9.70 -0.84 12.21
C MET A 167 11.13 -0.28 12.26
N ALA A 168 11.34 1.00 11.91
CA ALA A 168 12.66 1.61 12.03
C ALA A 168 13.18 1.57 13.47
N ILE A 169 12.33 1.84 14.47
CA ILE A 169 12.70 1.74 15.89
C ILE A 169 13.03 0.30 16.27
N TYR A 170 12.23 -0.67 15.83
CA TYR A 170 12.50 -2.09 16.03
C TYR A 170 13.87 -2.48 15.48
N LEU A 171 14.18 -2.09 14.23
CA LEU A 171 15.47 -2.38 13.59
C LEU A 171 16.63 -1.71 14.33
N MET A 172 16.49 -0.42 14.70
CA MET A 172 17.51 0.30 15.49
C MET A 172 17.79 -0.39 16.82
N LEU A 173 16.74 -0.71 17.58
CA LEU A 173 16.90 -1.39 18.88
C LEU A 173 17.43 -2.81 18.70
N GLY A 174 16.97 -3.55 17.70
CA GLY A 174 17.46 -4.89 17.39
C GLY A 174 18.96 -4.91 17.11
N LEU A 175 19.46 -3.93 16.35
CA LEU A 175 20.89 -3.78 16.07
C LEU A 175 21.66 -3.42 17.33
N LEU A 176 21.23 -2.37 18.05
CA LEU A 176 21.88 -1.95 19.31
C LEU A 176 21.94 -3.07 20.34
N ARG A 177 20.91 -3.91 20.39
CA ARG A 177 20.80 -5.03 21.33
C ARG A 177 21.30 -6.37 20.77
N LYS A 178 21.89 -6.38 19.57
CA LYS A 178 22.49 -7.55 18.92
C LYS A 178 21.52 -8.75 18.86
N GLN A 179 20.32 -8.51 18.32
CA GLN A 179 19.20 -9.47 18.27
C GLN A 179 19.61 -10.89 17.84
N ASN A 180 20.42 -11.02 16.80
CA ASN A 180 20.83 -12.32 16.27
C ASN A 180 21.77 -13.07 17.24
N GLU A 181 22.67 -12.35 17.91
CA GLU A 181 23.58 -12.93 18.90
C GLU A 181 22.85 -13.36 20.18
N MET A 182 21.79 -12.65 20.58
CA MET A 182 20.99 -13.02 21.77
C MET A 182 20.42 -14.44 21.66
N GLN A 183 19.95 -14.85 20.48
CA GLN A 183 19.44 -16.21 20.27
C GLN A 183 20.53 -17.27 20.44
N ILE A 184 21.77 -16.96 20.05
CA ILE A 184 22.92 -17.85 20.23
C ILE A 184 23.25 -17.96 21.72
N ALA A 185 23.29 -16.84 22.45
CA ALA A 185 23.58 -16.82 23.89
C ALA A 185 22.58 -17.65 24.70
N VAL A 186 21.27 -17.56 24.39
CA VAL A 186 20.23 -18.37 25.03
C VAL A 186 20.47 -19.87 24.79
N LYS A 187 20.75 -20.27 23.54
CA LYS A 187 21.05 -21.69 23.21
C LYS A 187 22.28 -22.20 23.95
N GLN A 188 23.26 -21.33 24.21
CA GLN A 188 24.47 -21.62 24.97
C GLN A 188 24.30 -21.50 26.49
N LYS A 189 23.10 -21.15 26.98
CA LYS A 189 22.80 -20.93 28.40
C LYS A 189 23.70 -19.85 29.05
N LYS A 190 24.11 -18.85 28.26
CA LYS A 190 24.88 -17.70 28.74
C LYS A 190 23.97 -16.70 29.43
N LEU A 191 24.48 -16.05 30.47
CA LEU A 191 23.78 -15.00 31.22
C LEU A 191 24.58 -13.70 31.12
N GLY A 192 23.92 -12.57 30.85
CA GLY A 192 24.57 -11.26 30.75
C GLY A 192 25.31 -10.99 29.43
N GLU A 193 25.21 -11.89 28.45
CA GLU A 193 25.81 -11.75 27.11
C GLU A 193 24.73 -11.83 26.01
N PRO A 194 24.91 -11.16 24.87
CA PRO A 194 25.99 -10.22 24.55
C PRO A 194 25.78 -8.83 25.19
N ILE A 195 26.88 -8.09 25.38
CA ILE A 195 26.81 -6.67 25.69
C ILE A 195 26.30 -5.93 24.45
N GLY A 196 25.21 -5.18 24.63
CA GLY A 196 24.64 -4.29 23.64
C GLY A 196 24.76 -2.82 24.05
N GLU A 197 24.24 -1.95 23.20
CA GLU A 197 24.26 -0.51 23.34
C GLU A 197 22.89 0.04 23.75
N THR A 198 22.88 1.23 24.35
CA THR A 198 21.65 1.94 24.72
C THR A 198 21.39 3.09 23.75
N LEU A 199 20.14 3.31 23.36
CA LEU A 199 19.75 4.38 22.43
C LEU A 199 19.89 5.79 23.05
N LEU A 200 19.75 5.91 24.37
CA LEU A 200 19.87 7.17 25.11
C LEU A 200 21.15 7.93 24.76
N GLY A 201 21.01 9.22 24.45
CA GLY A 201 22.13 10.12 24.15
C GLY A 201 22.73 9.96 22.75
N LYS A 202 22.30 8.97 21.96
CA LYS A 202 22.78 8.80 20.58
C LYS A 202 22.21 9.88 19.64
N THR A 203 22.93 10.17 18.57
CA THR A 203 22.49 11.03 17.47
C THR A 203 21.89 10.19 16.35
N VAL A 204 20.62 10.43 16.02
CA VAL A 204 19.91 9.78 14.92
C VAL A 204 19.75 10.76 13.77
N TYR A 205 20.27 10.39 12.59
CA TYR A 205 20.06 11.12 11.35
C TYR A 205 18.90 10.52 10.56
N ILE A 206 17.83 11.29 10.38
CA ILE A 206 16.70 10.93 9.53
C ILE A 206 16.91 11.53 8.13
N MET A 207 17.25 10.69 7.16
CA MET A 207 17.40 11.10 5.77
C MET A 207 16.03 11.04 5.07
N GLY A 208 15.41 12.21 4.88
CA GLY A 208 14.06 12.34 4.34
C GLY A 208 13.00 12.61 5.41
N PHE A 209 12.85 13.88 5.79
CA PHE A 209 11.88 14.32 6.81
C PHE A 209 10.46 14.54 6.24
N GLY A 210 9.88 13.47 5.68
CA GLY A 210 8.47 13.38 5.25
C GLY A 210 7.57 12.72 6.32
N ASN A 211 6.41 12.17 5.92
CA ASN A 211 5.43 11.58 6.85
C ASN A 211 6.07 10.52 7.78
N ILE A 212 6.83 9.57 7.23
CA ILE A 212 7.54 8.56 8.03
C ILE A 212 8.55 9.21 8.99
N GLY A 213 9.35 10.17 8.49
CA GLY A 213 10.35 10.88 9.29
C GLY A 213 9.74 11.64 10.47
N VAL A 214 8.58 12.27 10.28
CA VAL A 214 7.83 12.96 11.35
C VAL A 214 7.34 11.95 12.40
N HIS A 215 6.72 10.85 11.98
CA HIS A 215 6.26 9.81 12.89
C HIS A 215 7.41 9.16 13.68
N LEU A 216 8.56 8.98 13.03
CA LEU A 216 9.77 8.46 13.63
C LEU A 216 10.33 9.43 14.67
N ALA A 217 10.48 10.71 14.34
CA ALA A 217 10.99 11.70 15.29
C ALA A 217 10.10 11.85 16.53
N LYS A 218 8.77 11.89 16.36
CA LYS A 218 7.81 11.91 17.49
C LYS A 218 8.03 10.75 18.47
N ARG A 219 8.34 9.56 17.96
CA ARG A 219 8.56 8.34 18.75
C ARG A 219 9.98 8.26 19.33
N LEU A 220 10.96 8.87 18.68
CA LEU A 220 12.34 8.90 19.12
C LEU A 220 12.57 9.91 20.26
N ARG A 221 11.85 11.03 20.30
CA ARG A 221 12.03 12.08 21.33
C ARG A 221 12.08 11.52 22.77
N PRO A 222 11.15 10.65 23.23
CA PRO A 222 11.20 10.10 24.58
C PRO A 222 12.39 9.17 24.88
N PHE A 223 13.13 8.69 23.86
CA PHE A 223 14.35 7.92 24.06
C PHE A 223 15.56 8.79 24.42
N GLY A 224 15.42 10.12 24.44
CA GLY A 224 16.50 11.04 24.79
C GLY A 224 17.64 11.07 23.77
N VAL A 225 17.31 10.91 22.49
CA VAL A 225 18.26 11.05 21.37
C VAL A 225 18.35 12.49 20.88
N LYS A 226 19.48 12.82 20.24
CA LYS A 226 19.57 13.99 19.37
C LYS A 226 19.07 13.61 17.97
N ILE A 227 18.14 14.37 17.42
CA ILE A 227 17.56 14.12 16.09
C ILE A 227 18.09 15.18 15.13
N ILE A 228 18.79 14.76 14.09
CA ILE A 228 19.16 15.60 12.95
C ILE A 228 18.46 15.07 11.71
N ALA A 229 18.04 15.93 10.79
CA ALA A 229 17.27 15.48 9.64
C ALA A 229 17.50 16.34 8.40
N THR A 230 17.37 15.72 7.23
CA THR A 230 17.38 16.42 5.95
C THR A 230 16.01 16.35 5.27
N LYS A 231 15.65 17.47 4.63
CA LYS A 231 14.44 17.61 3.82
C LYS A 231 14.78 18.48 2.60
N ARG A 232 14.14 18.21 1.45
CA ARG A 232 14.35 18.99 0.22
C ARG A 232 14.15 20.50 0.45
N SER A 233 13.10 20.85 1.18
CA SER A 233 12.79 22.20 1.59
C SER A 233 12.10 22.15 2.95
N TRP A 234 12.56 22.99 3.85
CA TRP A 234 11.88 23.28 5.12
C TRP A 234 10.91 24.43 4.88
N ALA A 235 9.71 24.36 5.45
CA ALA A 235 8.78 25.47 5.35
C ALA A 235 9.41 26.71 6.00
N SER A 236 9.52 27.80 5.25
CA SER A 236 9.92 29.08 5.83
C SER A 236 8.83 29.56 6.77
N HIS A 237 9.19 29.98 7.98
CA HIS A 237 8.29 30.54 9.00
C HIS A 237 7.52 31.82 8.57
N ASN A 238 7.64 32.27 7.31
CA ASN A 238 7.16 33.58 6.84
C ASN A 238 6.03 33.57 5.81
N GLU A 239 5.42 32.43 5.48
CA GLU A 239 4.23 32.41 4.63
C GLU A 239 3.09 31.60 5.25
N VAL A 240 2.46 32.18 6.27
CA VAL A 240 1.03 31.92 6.51
C VAL A 240 0.25 32.70 5.44
N SER A 241 0.29 32.21 4.20
CA SER A 241 -0.66 32.65 3.20
C SER A 241 -2.00 31.98 3.51
N SER A 242 -2.95 32.84 3.87
CA SER A 242 -4.32 32.54 4.23
C SER A 242 -5.09 31.91 3.06
N GLN A 243 -4.89 30.61 2.80
CA GLN A 243 -5.69 29.86 1.82
C GLN A 243 -5.63 28.33 1.95
N SER A 244 -5.30 27.78 3.13
CA SER A 244 -5.58 26.38 3.43
C SER A 244 -6.37 26.28 4.72
N ASN A 245 -7.51 25.58 4.69
CA ASN A 245 -8.30 25.21 5.87
C ASN A 245 -7.60 24.09 6.68
N ALA A 246 -6.29 23.96 6.59
CA ALA A 246 -5.51 23.07 7.44
C ALA A 246 -5.19 23.83 8.74
N LEU A 247 -5.55 23.23 9.87
CA LEU A 247 -5.36 23.80 11.20
C LEU A 247 -3.88 24.24 11.39
N PRO A 248 -3.60 25.51 11.77
CA PRO A 248 -2.22 26.04 11.91
C PRO A 248 -1.37 25.39 13.01
N VAL A 249 -1.90 24.41 13.74
CA VAL A 249 -1.34 23.91 15.00
C VAL A 249 -0.29 22.81 14.79
N GLU A 250 -0.34 22.06 13.68
CA GLU A 250 0.61 20.95 13.46
C GLU A 250 2.01 21.42 13.01
N ASN A 251 2.12 22.54 12.30
CA ASN A 251 3.42 22.99 11.77
C ASN A 251 4.41 23.44 12.85
N GLY A 252 3.93 24.07 13.93
CA GLY A 252 4.79 24.46 15.07
C GLY A 252 5.33 23.25 15.85
N ILE A 253 4.51 22.20 16.02
CA ILE A 253 4.90 20.97 16.73
C ILE A 253 5.93 20.16 15.93
N ILE A 254 5.85 20.19 14.58
CA ILE A 254 6.80 19.49 13.72
C ILE A 254 8.19 20.14 13.75
N ASP A 255 8.24 21.47 13.90
CA ASP A 255 9.49 22.21 13.87
C ASP A 255 10.39 21.90 15.08
N ASP A 256 9.77 21.56 16.22
CA ASP A 256 10.44 21.18 17.48
C ASP A 256 10.89 19.71 17.53
N LEU A 257 10.61 18.90 16.49
CA LEU A 257 11.00 17.49 16.46
C LEU A 257 12.44 17.24 16.03
N VAL A 258 13.13 18.25 15.48
CA VAL A 258 14.46 18.12 14.89
C VAL A 258 15.40 19.16 15.49
N ASP A 259 16.53 18.71 16.03
CA ASP A 259 17.53 19.56 16.68
C ASP A 259 18.46 20.28 15.68
N GLU A 260 18.76 19.64 14.54
CA GLU A 260 19.51 20.25 13.44
C GLU A 260 18.85 19.90 12.10
N LYS A 261 18.42 20.94 11.36
CA LYS A 261 17.74 20.83 10.07
C LYS A 261 18.74 21.10 8.95
N GLY A 262 18.81 20.21 7.98
CA GLY A 262 19.67 20.33 6.82
C GLY A 262 18.94 20.09 5.50
N ILE A 263 19.62 20.36 4.41
CA ILE A 263 19.18 20.00 3.05
C ILE A 263 20.02 18.83 2.53
N HIS A 264 19.83 18.41 1.28
CA HIS A 264 20.51 17.22 0.76
C HIS A 264 22.04 17.37 0.71
N GLU A 265 22.54 18.59 0.52
CA GLU A 265 23.96 18.94 0.52
C GLU A 265 24.61 18.74 1.89
N ASP A 266 23.84 18.80 2.98
CA ASP A 266 24.31 18.54 4.34
C ASP A 266 24.42 17.04 4.66
N SER A 267 23.99 16.15 3.76
CA SER A 267 23.86 14.71 4.02
C SER A 267 25.14 14.06 4.56
N HIS A 268 26.30 14.32 3.94
CA HIS A 268 27.59 13.81 4.41
C HIS A 268 28.01 14.40 5.77
N LYS A 269 27.78 15.70 5.97
CA LYS A 269 28.05 16.39 7.25
C LYS A 269 27.16 15.83 8.37
N PHE A 270 25.94 15.43 8.06
CA PHE A 270 25.01 14.87 9.04
C PHE A 270 25.34 13.40 9.31
N ALA A 271 25.70 12.63 8.28
CA ALA A 271 26.20 11.27 8.41
C ALA A 271 27.40 11.18 9.37
N SER A 272 28.36 12.12 9.29
CA SER A 272 29.54 12.14 10.17
C SER A 272 29.25 12.49 11.64
N LYS A 273 28.07 13.05 11.92
CA LYS A 273 27.61 13.35 13.29
C LYS A 273 26.75 12.24 13.87
N ALA A 274 26.17 11.38 13.04
CA ALA A 274 25.17 10.41 13.44
C ALA A 274 25.78 9.10 13.94
N ASP A 275 25.22 8.55 15.00
CA ASP A 275 25.50 7.17 15.44
C ASP A 275 24.60 6.18 14.69
N ILE A 276 23.44 6.65 14.22
CA ILE A 276 22.47 5.87 13.44
C ILE A 276 21.92 6.72 12.31
N VAL A 277 21.96 6.21 11.08
CA VAL A 277 21.34 6.81 9.90
C VAL A 277 20.08 6.02 9.54
N VAL A 278 18.95 6.70 9.35
CA VAL A 278 17.67 6.08 8.95
C VAL A 278 17.19 6.67 7.62
N CYS A 279 17.06 5.82 6.61
CA CYS A 279 16.59 6.20 5.28
C CYS A 279 15.06 6.18 5.20
N CYS A 280 14.47 7.34 4.94
CA CYS A 280 13.03 7.57 4.76
C CYS A 280 12.73 8.27 3.41
N LEU A 281 13.64 8.17 2.43
CA LEU A 281 13.54 8.82 1.13
C LEU A 281 12.57 8.09 0.18
N ILE A 282 12.06 8.82 -0.81
CA ILE A 282 11.43 8.23 -1.99
C ILE A 282 12.54 7.78 -2.95
N LEU A 283 12.40 6.62 -3.59
CA LEU A 283 13.30 6.17 -4.64
C LEU A 283 12.97 6.85 -5.97
N ASN A 284 13.94 7.53 -6.55
CA ASN A 284 13.86 8.17 -7.85
C ASN A 284 15.26 8.31 -8.47
N LYS A 285 15.38 8.99 -9.61
CA LYS A 285 16.65 9.19 -10.33
C LYS A 285 17.72 9.94 -9.52
N GLU A 286 17.32 10.77 -8.56
CA GLU A 286 18.24 11.56 -7.71
C GLU A 286 18.67 10.79 -6.45
N THR A 287 17.86 9.83 -5.98
CA THR A 287 18.08 9.13 -4.71
C THR A 287 18.57 7.69 -4.87
N VAL A 288 18.53 7.14 -6.08
CA VAL A 288 19.09 5.81 -6.38
C VAL A 288 20.60 5.79 -6.09
N GLY A 289 21.03 4.84 -5.27
CA GLY A 289 22.42 4.69 -4.86
C GLY A 289 23.00 5.90 -4.10
N ILE A 290 22.16 6.76 -3.51
CA ILE A 290 22.64 7.96 -2.80
C ILE A 290 23.47 7.57 -1.56
N VAL A 291 23.14 6.44 -0.91
CA VAL A 291 23.95 5.84 0.15
C VAL A 291 25.02 4.97 -0.50
N ASN A 292 26.04 5.62 -1.05
CA ASN A 292 27.19 5.01 -1.74
C ASN A 292 28.45 4.97 -0.87
N ARG A 293 29.59 4.58 -1.46
CA ARG A 293 30.89 4.50 -0.77
C ARG A 293 31.31 5.81 -0.10
N SER A 294 31.11 6.95 -0.77
CA SER A 294 31.45 8.27 -0.22
C SER A 294 30.58 8.59 0.98
N PHE A 295 29.27 8.32 0.89
CA PHE A 295 28.35 8.55 2.00
C PHE A 295 28.69 7.67 3.20
N ILE A 296 28.84 6.35 3.01
CA ILE A 296 29.14 5.43 4.11
C ILE A 296 30.51 5.76 4.72
N SER A 297 31.52 6.12 3.93
CA SER A 297 32.83 6.53 4.47
C SER A 297 32.79 7.78 5.33
N SER A 298 31.77 8.63 5.14
CA SER A 298 31.58 9.83 5.96
C SER A 298 30.84 9.53 7.27
N MET A 299 30.24 8.36 7.42
CA MET A 299 29.61 7.94 8.66
C MET A 299 30.67 7.69 9.75
N LYS A 300 30.25 7.68 11.01
CA LYS A 300 31.14 7.27 12.11
C LYS A 300 31.47 5.78 11.98
N GLU A 301 32.70 5.41 12.31
CA GLU A 301 33.07 4.01 12.46
C GLU A 301 32.19 3.34 13.52
N GLY A 302 31.65 2.16 13.21
CA GLY A 302 30.74 1.42 14.07
C GLY A 302 29.29 1.95 14.10
N SER A 303 28.97 2.98 13.30
CA SER A 303 27.59 3.48 13.21
C SER A 303 26.65 2.49 12.54
N LEU A 304 25.34 2.70 12.73
CA LEU A 304 24.28 1.82 12.21
C LEU A 304 23.57 2.48 11.02
N LEU A 305 23.18 1.67 10.04
CA LEU A 305 22.35 2.08 8.91
C LEU A 305 21.01 1.33 8.94
N VAL A 306 19.91 2.07 8.90
CA VAL A 306 18.55 1.51 8.83
C VAL A 306 17.86 1.99 7.57
N ASN A 307 17.28 1.07 6.80
CA ASN A 307 16.53 1.39 5.59
C ASN A 307 15.15 0.73 5.58
N ILE A 308 14.13 1.58 5.64
CA ILE A 308 12.71 1.21 5.53
C ILE A 308 12.04 1.86 4.31
N ALA A 309 12.85 2.42 3.40
CA ALA A 309 12.39 3.10 2.20
C ALA A 309 12.33 2.14 1.01
N ARG A 310 13.44 2.01 0.27
CA ARG A 310 13.63 1.07 -0.85
C ARG A 310 15.08 0.60 -0.88
N GLY A 311 15.32 -0.64 -1.29
CA GLY A 311 16.69 -1.18 -1.34
C GLY A 311 17.61 -0.37 -2.27
N GLY A 312 17.10 0.08 -3.41
CA GLY A 312 17.86 0.87 -4.39
C GLY A 312 18.35 2.24 -3.91
N ILE A 313 17.98 2.71 -2.70
CA ILE A 313 18.59 3.90 -2.08
C ILE A 313 20.05 3.62 -1.68
N LEU A 314 20.37 2.36 -1.37
CA LEU A 314 21.68 1.90 -0.95
C LEU A 314 22.45 1.35 -2.14
N ASP A 315 23.74 1.63 -2.21
CA ASP A 315 24.66 0.91 -3.10
C ASP A 315 25.06 -0.42 -2.45
N TYR A 316 24.75 -1.54 -3.11
CA TYR A 316 24.97 -2.89 -2.56
C TYR A 316 26.44 -3.14 -2.25
N GLU A 317 27.33 -2.83 -3.20
CA GLU A 317 28.77 -3.09 -3.09
C GLU A 317 29.42 -2.24 -2.00
N ALA A 318 28.97 -0.99 -1.84
CA ALA A 318 29.41 -0.12 -0.77
C ALA A 318 29.00 -0.69 0.60
N VAL A 319 27.74 -1.10 0.75
CA VAL A 319 27.22 -1.64 2.01
C VAL A 319 27.93 -2.95 2.37
N ALA A 320 28.04 -3.89 1.42
CA ALA A 320 28.73 -5.17 1.65
C ALA A 320 30.19 -4.95 2.09
N HIS A 321 30.92 -4.08 1.38
CA HIS A 321 32.31 -3.76 1.71
C HIS A 321 32.47 -3.17 3.12
N TYR A 322 31.62 -2.22 3.52
CA TYR A 322 31.74 -1.56 4.81
C TYR A 322 31.19 -2.38 5.98
N LEU A 323 30.29 -3.35 5.73
CA LEU A 323 29.98 -4.40 6.70
C LEU A 323 31.18 -5.33 6.90
N GLU A 324 31.83 -5.74 5.82
CA GLU A 324 32.98 -6.67 5.87
C GLU A 324 34.18 -6.08 6.61
N CYS A 325 34.54 -4.82 6.34
CA CYS A 325 35.65 -4.17 7.03
C CYS A 325 35.30 -3.65 8.44
N GLY A 326 34.02 -3.72 8.85
CA GLY A 326 33.55 -3.34 10.18
C GLY A 326 33.31 -1.84 10.39
N HIS A 327 33.53 -1.00 9.38
CA HIS A 327 33.22 0.44 9.48
C HIS A 327 31.71 0.67 9.68
N LEU A 328 30.87 -0.10 8.98
CA LEU A 328 29.43 -0.13 9.24
C LEU A 328 29.16 -1.16 10.34
N GLY A 329 28.82 -0.66 11.54
CA GLY A 329 28.62 -1.48 12.73
C GLY A 329 27.39 -2.38 12.65
N GLY A 330 26.43 -2.07 11.77
CA GLY A 330 25.30 -2.94 11.46
C GLY A 330 24.31 -2.33 10.47
N LEU A 331 23.48 -3.20 9.90
CA LEU A 331 22.51 -2.86 8.87
C LEU A 331 21.13 -3.46 9.23
N GLY A 332 20.12 -2.60 9.29
CA GLY A 332 18.73 -2.98 9.54
C GLY A 332 17.87 -2.62 8.35
N ILE A 333 17.34 -3.60 7.60
CA ILE A 333 16.55 -3.32 6.41
C ILE A 333 15.21 -4.04 6.43
N ASP A 334 14.17 -3.35 5.99
CA ASP A 334 12.88 -3.98 5.66
C ASP A 334 12.73 -4.18 4.14
N VAL A 335 13.65 -3.66 3.34
CA VAL A 335 13.58 -3.64 1.87
C VAL A 335 14.90 -4.10 1.29
N ALA A 336 14.87 -4.77 0.14
CA ALA A 336 16.06 -5.29 -0.52
C ALA A 336 16.30 -4.67 -1.90
N TRP A 337 17.53 -4.79 -2.40
CA TRP A 337 17.91 -4.38 -3.75
C TRP A 337 17.12 -5.11 -4.82
N THR A 338 16.81 -6.38 -4.57
CA THR A 338 15.92 -7.20 -5.37
C THR A 338 14.90 -7.86 -4.45
N GLU A 339 13.63 -7.73 -4.80
CA GLU A 339 12.53 -8.34 -4.07
C GLU A 339 11.70 -9.24 -5.00
N PRO A 340 11.31 -10.46 -4.55
CA PRO A 340 11.54 -11.04 -3.22
C PRO A 340 13.01 -11.31 -2.87
N PHE A 341 13.28 -11.37 -1.57
CA PHE A 341 14.62 -11.57 -1.01
C PHE A 341 15.24 -12.89 -1.49
N ASN A 342 16.52 -12.86 -1.86
CA ASN A 342 17.33 -14.06 -2.04
C ASN A 342 17.81 -14.55 -0.65
N PRO A 343 17.39 -15.73 -0.17
CA PRO A 343 17.83 -16.25 1.12
C PRO A 343 19.33 -16.56 1.18
N ASP A 344 19.99 -16.71 0.03
CA ASP A 344 21.42 -17.00 -0.08
C ASP A 344 22.28 -15.74 -0.29
N ASP A 345 21.67 -14.55 -0.18
CA ASP A 345 22.39 -13.28 -0.34
C ASP A 345 23.54 -13.18 0.69
N PRO A 346 24.78 -12.89 0.25
CA PRO A 346 25.95 -12.79 1.14
C PRO A 346 25.77 -11.81 2.31
N ILE A 347 24.99 -10.74 2.14
CA ILE A 347 24.73 -9.77 3.22
C ILE A 347 24.06 -10.45 4.43
N LEU A 348 23.30 -11.52 4.23
CA LEU A 348 22.62 -12.22 5.32
C LEU A 348 23.56 -13.06 6.20
N LYS A 349 24.83 -13.22 5.82
CA LYS A 349 25.83 -13.96 6.61
C LYS A 349 26.41 -13.13 7.76
N PHE A 350 26.24 -11.81 7.73
CA PHE A 350 26.73 -10.92 8.78
C PHE A 350 25.81 -10.94 10.00
N ASN A 351 26.35 -11.23 11.19
CA ASN A 351 25.56 -11.31 12.43
C ASN A 351 24.93 -9.96 12.83
N ASN A 352 25.53 -8.86 12.40
CA ASN A 352 25.07 -7.48 12.61
C ASN A 352 24.14 -6.97 11.49
N VAL A 353 23.51 -7.88 10.74
CA VAL A 353 22.45 -7.57 9.78
C VAL A 353 21.10 -8.09 10.29
N ILE A 354 20.10 -7.22 10.32
CA ILE A 354 18.71 -7.58 10.59
C ILE A 354 17.89 -7.26 9.36
N ILE A 355 17.14 -8.25 8.87
CA ILE A 355 16.27 -8.12 7.72
C ILE A 355 14.84 -8.52 8.07
N THR A 356 13.87 -7.75 7.56
CA THR A 356 12.44 -8.08 7.62
C THR A 356 11.85 -8.08 6.21
N PRO A 357 10.83 -8.92 5.93
CA PRO A 357 10.42 -9.20 4.56
C PRO A 357 9.44 -8.15 3.96
N HIS A 358 9.83 -6.88 3.95
CA HIS A 358 9.00 -5.76 3.46
C HIS A 358 7.67 -5.64 4.20
N VAL A 359 7.73 -5.69 5.53
CA VAL A 359 6.57 -5.71 6.43
C VAL A 359 6.44 -4.46 7.29
N ALA A 360 7.29 -3.45 7.12
CA ALA A 360 7.23 -2.18 7.87
C ALA A 360 5.84 -1.53 7.79
N GLY A 361 5.23 -1.55 6.60
CA GLY A 361 3.88 -1.04 6.37
C GLY A 361 2.76 -2.06 6.55
N VAL A 362 3.09 -3.32 6.88
CA VAL A 362 2.18 -4.48 6.86
C VAL A 362 1.67 -4.78 8.26
N THR A 363 0.77 -3.94 8.74
CA THR A 363 0.05 -4.14 10.00
C THR A 363 -1.44 -4.21 9.78
N GLU A 364 -2.16 -4.85 10.70
CA GLU A 364 -3.62 -5.01 10.64
C GLU A 364 -4.33 -3.66 10.44
N HIS A 365 -3.96 -2.67 11.26
CA HIS A 365 -4.51 -1.31 11.16
C HIS A 365 -4.21 -0.67 9.81
N SER A 366 -2.96 -0.73 9.36
CA SER A 366 -2.56 -0.08 8.11
C SER A 366 -3.20 -0.71 6.89
N TYR A 367 -3.17 -2.04 6.80
CA TYR A 367 -3.71 -2.76 5.66
C TYR A 367 -5.23 -2.70 5.59
N ARG A 368 -5.95 -2.75 6.72
CA ARG A 368 -7.42 -2.55 6.68
C ARG A 368 -7.79 -1.14 6.26
N SER A 369 -7.03 -0.13 6.69
CA SER A 369 -7.25 1.26 6.30
C SER A 369 -7.00 1.46 4.80
N MET A 370 -5.91 0.92 4.26
CA MET A 370 -5.64 0.94 2.81
C MET A 370 -6.70 0.17 2.02
N ALA A 371 -7.11 -1.01 2.49
CA ALA A 371 -8.15 -1.80 1.85
C ALA A 371 -9.49 -1.07 1.77
N LYS A 372 -9.84 -0.31 2.83
CA LYS A 372 -11.00 0.59 2.83
C LYS A 372 -10.88 1.65 1.74
N VAL A 373 -9.74 2.33 1.62
CA VAL A 373 -9.52 3.33 0.56
C VAL A 373 -9.74 2.71 -0.82
N VAL A 374 -9.16 1.53 -1.07
CA VAL A 374 -9.37 0.82 -2.34
C VAL A 374 -10.84 0.48 -2.58
N GLY A 375 -11.53 -0.01 -1.54
CA GLY A 375 -12.94 -0.34 -1.63
C GLY A 375 -13.83 0.88 -1.88
N ASP A 376 -13.56 2.01 -1.22
CA ASP A 376 -14.27 3.27 -1.46
C ASP A 376 -14.08 3.74 -2.92
N VAL A 377 -12.85 3.69 -3.43
CA VAL A 377 -12.53 4.05 -4.82
C VAL A 377 -13.26 3.14 -5.81
N ALA A 378 -13.28 1.82 -5.57
CA ALA A 378 -14.01 0.88 -6.43
C ALA A 378 -15.52 1.19 -6.46
N ARG A 379 -16.10 1.58 -5.32
CA ARG A 379 -17.50 1.99 -5.22
C ARG A 379 -17.78 3.30 -5.92
N GLN A 380 -16.90 4.30 -5.76
CA GLN A 380 -17.03 5.58 -6.44
C GLN A 380 -16.92 5.42 -7.95
N LEU A 381 -15.98 4.58 -8.41
CA LEU A 381 -15.81 4.23 -9.82
C LEU A 381 -17.06 3.56 -10.40
N HIS A 382 -17.65 2.61 -9.67
CA HIS A 382 -18.90 1.95 -10.08
C HIS A 382 -20.07 2.95 -10.17
N ALA A 383 -20.20 3.84 -9.19
CA ALA A 383 -21.27 4.83 -9.13
C ALA A 383 -21.10 6.01 -10.11
N GLY A 384 -19.94 6.12 -10.77
CA GLY A 384 -19.62 7.27 -11.63
C GLY A 384 -19.44 8.57 -10.85
N THR A 385 -19.12 8.50 -9.55
CA THR A 385 -18.88 9.67 -8.69
C THR A 385 -17.41 10.07 -8.67
N PRO A 386 -17.08 11.33 -8.32
CA PRO A 386 -15.69 11.75 -8.18
C PRO A 386 -14.87 10.84 -7.25
N LEU A 387 -13.65 10.54 -7.67
CA LEU A 387 -12.72 9.72 -6.90
C LEU A 387 -12.05 10.56 -5.82
N THR A 388 -12.17 10.14 -4.55
CA THR A 388 -11.65 10.87 -3.37
C THR A 388 -10.88 9.93 -2.45
N GLY A 389 -10.07 10.50 -1.53
CA GLY A 389 -9.25 9.72 -0.60
C GLY A 389 -7.96 9.14 -1.20
N ILE A 390 -7.64 9.51 -2.44
CA ILE A 390 -6.43 9.13 -3.17
C ILE A 390 -5.71 10.38 -3.68
N GLU A 391 -4.42 10.26 -3.94
CA GLU A 391 -3.59 11.30 -4.53
C GLU A 391 -3.32 10.95 -6.01
N PHE A 392 -3.81 11.77 -6.93
CA PHE A 392 -3.54 11.62 -8.36
C PHE A 392 -2.12 12.08 -8.70
N VAL A 393 -1.52 11.40 -9.68
CA VAL A 393 -0.14 11.65 -10.11
C VAL A 393 -0.09 12.16 -11.56
N ASN A 394 -1.15 11.97 -12.34
CA ASN A 394 -1.29 12.42 -13.73
C ASN A 394 -2.70 12.92 -14.10
#